data_AF-A0A941GHH2-F1
#
_entry.id   AF-A0A941GHH2-F1
#
_cell.length_a   1.000
_cell.length_b   1.000
_cell.length_c   1.000
_cell.angle_alpha   90.00
_cell.angle_beta   90.00
_cell.angle_gamma   90.00
#
_symmetry.space_group_name_H-M   'P 1'
#
loop_
_entity.id
_entity.type
_entity.pdbx_description
1 polymer ?
#
loop_
_entity_poly.entity_id
_entity_poly.type
_entity_poly.pdbx_seq_one_letter_code
_entity_poly.pdbx_strand_id
1 'polypeptide(L)'
;MKTKGNSQTCEQLLAEFNNNNAQKPFNPEKIIFSKVGNHDVYNISAPFEDENELVIAGRVEARESEHSKVYFFVEQDGEWVPRETAPVLDLQDPFFSRIGGELIVGGVQIFPHPTIVGQLSWRTVFYKGKTLSKLQKFAKGPEGMKDLRLIELKDGTVGILTRPQGQKGGKGKIGWITISSLDELSVDIINNAPLLENQFIDEEWGGANEPHLLTNGLVGILGHIASFDDKGNRHYYPMVFALNPETSAFSKMKLIATRNQFLPGPSKRPDLVDVVFSGGLIRKSDGSADLYAGISDAEAQKITIMDPFLSYEQ
;
A
#
# COMPACT_ATOMS: atom_id res chain seq x y z
N MET A 1 -6.54 -15.13 19.77
CA MET A 1 -6.89 -13.70 19.83
C MET A 1 -8.40 -13.53 19.66
N LYS A 2 -9.11 -13.00 20.65
CA LYS A 2 -10.53 -12.55 20.53
C LYS A 2 -10.60 -11.09 21.00
N THR A 3 -10.14 -10.16 20.19
CA THR A 3 -10.41 -8.73 20.40
C THR A 3 -11.25 -8.27 19.22
N LYS A 4 -12.58 -8.18 19.41
CA LYS A 4 -13.42 -7.41 18.49
C LYS A 4 -13.22 -5.94 18.86
N GLY A 5 -12.64 -5.17 17.92
CA GLY A 5 -12.07 -3.82 17.97
C GLY A 5 -12.39 -2.86 19.14
N ASN A 6 -11.33 -2.20 19.62
CA ASN A 6 -11.38 -0.83 20.16
C ASN A 6 -10.63 0.04 19.14
N SER A 7 -11.28 1.08 18.61
CA SER A 7 -10.63 2.00 17.67
C SER A 7 -9.38 2.63 18.31
N GLN A 8 -8.31 2.76 17.53
CA GLN A 8 -7.08 3.43 17.94
C GLN A 8 -6.92 4.70 17.10
N THR A 9 -6.61 5.82 17.74
CA THR A 9 -6.38 7.09 17.05
C THR A 9 -4.93 7.23 16.61
N CYS A 10 -4.65 8.08 15.61
CA CYS A 10 -3.29 8.48 15.24
C CYS A 10 -2.51 8.98 16.47
N GLU A 11 -3.14 9.80 17.32
CA GLU A 11 -2.52 10.34 18.54
C GLU A 11 -2.09 9.21 19.50
N GLN A 12 -2.97 8.26 19.79
CA GLN A 12 -2.68 7.12 20.66
C GLN A 12 -1.54 6.27 20.08
N LEU A 13 -1.62 5.97 18.80
CA LEU A 13 -0.65 5.18 18.07
C LEU A 13 0.73 5.85 18.00
N LEU A 14 0.78 7.18 17.83
CA LEU A 14 2.01 7.97 17.89
C LEU A 14 2.60 7.99 19.29
N ALA A 15 1.78 8.17 20.33
CA ALA A 15 2.24 8.12 21.72
C ALA A 15 2.81 6.74 22.07
N GLU A 16 2.12 5.67 21.68
CA GLU A 16 2.59 4.28 21.82
C GLU A 16 3.91 4.07 21.07
N PHE A 17 3.99 4.51 19.81
CA PHE A 17 5.21 4.41 19.00
C PHE A 17 6.37 5.13 19.69
N ASN A 18 6.18 6.38 20.12
CA ASN A 18 7.20 7.21 20.75
C ASN A 18 7.70 6.62 22.08
N ASN A 19 6.79 6.12 22.91
CA ASN A 19 7.11 5.53 24.21
C ASN A 19 7.68 4.09 24.12
N ASN A 20 7.60 3.45 22.95
CA ASN A 20 8.15 2.12 22.79
C ASN A 20 9.68 2.16 22.78
N ASN A 21 10.28 1.42 23.72
CA ASN A 21 11.73 1.24 23.86
C ASN A 21 12.30 0.20 22.87
N ALA A 22 11.46 -0.44 22.05
CA ALA A 22 11.92 -1.25 20.94
C ALA A 22 12.82 -0.43 19.99
N GLN A 23 13.67 -1.13 19.25
CA GLN A 23 14.56 -0.51 18.29
C GLN A 23 13.76 0.29 17.25
N LYS A 24 13.99 1.60 17.22
CA LYS A 24 13.42 2.51 16.22
C LYS A 24 13.97 2.17 14.82
N PRO A 25 13.25 2.53 13.74
CA PRO A 25 13.79 2.41 12.40
C PRO A 25 15.20 3.01 12.26
N PHE A 26 16.02 2.41 11.41
CA PHE A 26 17.42 2.75 11.20
C PHE A 26 17.80 2.59 9.72
N ASN A 27 19.01 3.00 9.35
CA ASN A 27 19.53 2.97 7.98
C ASN A 27 18.59 3.59 6.93
N PRO A 28 18.19 4.86 7.06
CA PRO A 28 17.38 5.52 6.05
C PRO A 28 18.20 5.75 4.77
N GLU A 29 17.66 5.30 3.64
CA GLU A 29 18.29 5.38 2.33
C GLU A 29 17.32 5.97 1.31
N LYS A 30 17.80 6.90 0.49
CA LYS A 30 17.04 7.42 -0.64
C LYS A 30 17.17 6.49 -1.83
N ILE A 31 16.06 6.24 -2.51
CA ILE A 31 16.05 5.44 -3.74
C ILE A 31 16.22 6.41 -4.91
N ILE A 32 17.30 6.23 -5.66
CA ILE A 32 17.66 7.12 -6.77
C ILE A 32 17.05 6.57 -8.04
N PHE A 33 16.15 7.33 -8.65
CA PHE A 33 15.56 7.01 -9.95
C PHE A 33 16.13 7.95 -11.01
N SER A 34 16.42 7.41 -12.19
CA SER A 34 16.91 8.21 -13.32
C SER A 34 16.20 7.83 -14.63
N LYS A 35 16.56 8.51 -15.72
CA LYS A 35 15.94 8.36 -17.05
C LYS A 35 14.41 8.59 -17.09
N VAL A 36 13.88 9.41 -16.18
CA VAL A 36 12.45 9.84 -16.13
C VAL A 36 12.26 11.35 -16.35
N GLY A 37 13.30 12.05 -16.80
CA GLY A 37 13.27 13.50 -17.01
C GLY A 37 13.15 14.27 -15.68
N ASN A 38 12.31 15.31 -15.66
CA ASN A 38 12.08 16.15 -14.47
C ASN A 38 10.89 15.67 -13.61
N HIS A 39 10.50 14.41 -13.75
CA HIS A 39 9.40 13.82 -12.97
C HIS A 39 9.92 13.28 -11.64
N ASP A 40 9.11 13.42 -10.61
CA ASP A 40 9.31 12.75 -9.34
C ASP A 40 8.94 11.28 -9.46
N VAL A 41 9.58 10.43 -8.65
CA VAL A 41 9.21 9.02 -8.48
C VAL A 41 8.96 8.74 -7.01
N TYR A 42 7.73 8.34 -6.68
CA TYR A 42 7.28 8.12 -5.31
C TYR A 42 6.15 7.08 -5.27
N ASN A 43 5.59 6.82 -4.08
CA ASN A 43 4.56 5.80 -3.82
C ASN A 43 4.85 4.48 -4.55
N ILE A 44 6.09 4.00 -4.37
CA ILE A 44 6.63 2.83 -5.05
C ILE A 44 6.10 1.54 -4.43
N SER A 45 6.23 0.39 -5.10
CA SER A 45 6.15 -0.91 -4.46
C SER A 45 7.43 -1.24 -3.68
N ALA A 46 7.40 -2.26 -2.81
CA ALA A 46 8.63 -2.98 -2.51
C ALA A 46 9.20 -3.64 -3.79
N PRO A 47 10.51 -3.92 -3.84
CA PRO A 47 11.10 -4.65 -4.94
C PRO A 47 10.52 -6.06 -5.06
N PHE A 48 10.27 -6.54 -6.28
CA PHE A 48 9.80 -7.88 -6.56
C PHE A 48 10.53 -8.48 -7.75
N GLU A 49 10.70 -9.80 -7.75
CA GLU A 49 11.37 -10.48 -8.86
C GLU A 49 10.44 -10.59 -10.07
N ASP A 50 10.93 -10.29 -11.27
CA ASP A 50 10.30 -10.59 -12.56
C ASP A 50 11.36 -11.03 -13.57
N GLU A 51 11.26 -12.25 -14.08
CA GLU A 51 12.22 -12.84 -15.01
C GLU A 51 13.67 -12.89 -14.45
N ASN A 52 13.81 -13.25 -13.16
CA ASN A 52 15.08 -13.29 -12.39
C ASN A 52 15.76 -11.92 -12.19
N GLU A 53 15.03 -10.82 -12.40
CA GLU A 53 15.53 -9.47 -12.17
C GLU A 53 14.67 -8.80 -11.10
N LEU A 54 15.30 -8.03 -10.20
CA LEU A 54 14.58 -7.30 -9.17
C LEU A 54 14.01 -6.01 -9.76
N VAL A 55 12.71 -5.79 -9.57
CA VAL A 55 11.96 -4.69 -10.15
C VAL A 55 11.25 -3.88 -9.07
N ILE A 56 11.27 -2.56 -9.18
CA ILE A 56 10.39 -1.66 -8.41
C ILE A 56 9.35 -1.06 -9.35
N ALA A 57 8.07 -1.13 -9.00
CA ALA A 57 7.04 -0.32 -9.66
C ALA A 57 6.98 1.05 -8.99
N GLY A 58 7.04 2.14 -9.76
CA GLY A 58 7.03 3.50 -9.24
C GLY A 58 6.05 4.41 -9.95
N ARG A 59 5.34 5.25 -9.18
CA ARG A 59 4.52 6.34 -9.73
C ARG A 59 5.46 7.46 -10.16
N VAL A 60 5.44 7.76 -11.46
CA VAL A 60 6.21 8.84 -12.09
C VAL A 60 5.25 9.98 -12.41
N GLU A 61 5.53 11.16 -11.86
CA GLU A 61 4.64 12.32 -11.96
C GLU A 61 5.40 13.64 -12.01
N ALA A 62 4.90 14.62 -12.75
CA ALA A 62 5.43 15.97 -12.66
C ALA A 62 4.98 16.60 -11.33
N ARG A 63 5.86 17.34 -10.65
CA ARG A 63 5.62 17.95 -9.34
C ARG A 63 4.24 18.63 -9.23
N GLU A 64 3.86 19.41 -10.24
CA GLU A 64 2.65 20.24 -10.28
C GLU A 64 1.43 19.55 -10.95
N SER A 65 1.51 18.25 -11.26
CA SER A 65 0.47 17.49 -11.95
C SER A 65 -0.17 16.45 -11.03
N GLU A 66 -1.38 15.98 -11.37
CA GLU A 66 -1.98 14.76 -10.79
C GLU A 66 -2.11 13.64 -11.86
N HIS A 67 -1.58 13.88 -13.06
CA HIS A 67 -1.47 12.87 -14.12
C HIS A 67 -0.13 12.16 -14.01
N SER A 68 -0.18 10.90 -13.59
CA SER A 68 0.98 10.03 -13.41
C SER A 68 0.92 8.79 -14.29
N LYS A 69 2.08 8.14 -14.38
CA LYS A 69 2.27 6.85 -15.01
C LYS A 69 3.02 5.94 -14.05
N VAL A 70 2.74 4.65 -14.10
CA VAL A 70 3.55 3.63 -13.43
C VAL A 70 4.60 3.13 -14.41
N TYR A 71 5.84 3.25 -13.98
CA TYR A 71 7.00 2.65 -14.63
C TYR A 71 7.51 1.51 -13.76
N PHE A 72 8.19 0.56 -14.40
CA PHE A 72 8.90 -0.52 -13.72
C PHE A 72 10.39 -0.29 -13.90
N PHE A 73 11.12 -0.34 -12.80
CA PHE A 73 12.52 0.04 -12.75
C PHE A 73 13.39 -1.15 -12.35
N VAL A 74 14.59 -1.21 -12.91
CA VAL A 74 15.64 -2.17 -12.56
C VAL A 74 16.88 -1.41 -12.10
N GLU A 75 17.66 -2.02 -11.23
CA GLU A 75 18.88 -1.40 -10.71
C GLU A 75 20.03 -1.50 -11.72
N GLN A 76 20.69 -0.37 -11.99
CA GLN A 76 21.86 -0.24 -12.84
C GLN A 76 22.79 0.82 -12.22
N ASP A 77 24.00 0.42 -11.87
CA ASP A 77 25.06 1.31 -11.37
C ASP A 77 24.64 2.18 -10.15
N GLY A 78 23.83 1.63 -9.24
CA GLY A 78 23.33 2.31 -8.03
C GLY A 78 22.06 3.12 -8.24
N GLU A 79 21.50 3.15 -9.46
CA GLU A 79 20.28 3.87 -9.80
C GLU A 79 19.19 2.93 -10.34
N TRP A 80 17.94 3.28 -10.09
CA TRP A 80 16.78 2.58 -10.62
C TRP A 80 16.33 3.24 -11.93
N VAL A 81 16.48 2.52 -13.04
CA VAL A 81 16.15 3.00 -14.39
C VAL A 81 14.96 2.24 -14.98
N PRO A 82 14.11 2.88 -15.81
CA PRO A 82 13.01 2.21 -16.48
C PRO A 82 13.48 0.97 -17.26
N ARG A 83 12.82 -0.16 -17.02
CA ARG A 83 13.06 -1.41 -17.74
C ARG A 83 12.42 -1.32 -19.13
N GLU A 84 13.24 -1.42 -20.17
CA GLU A 84 12.81 -1.19 -21.56
C GLU A 84 11.68 -2.12 -22.03
N THR A 85 11.65 -3.36 -21.54
CA THR A 85 10.66 -4.38 -21.93
C THR A 85 9.37 -4.33 -21.12
N ALA A 86 9.32 -3.51 -20.06
CA ALA A 86 8.16 -3.42 -19.18
C ALA A 86 7.12 -2.42 -19.74
N PRO A 87 5.81 -2.68 -19.53
CA PRO A 87 4.78 -1.74 -19.94
C PRO A 87 4.83 -0.46 -19.09
N VAL A 88 4.36 0.65 -19.65
CA VAL A 88 4.05 1.86 -18.87
C VAL A 88 2.54 1.93 -18.72
N LEU A 89 2.06 2.04 -17.48
CA LEU A 89 0.62 2.00 -17.18
C LEU A 89 0.11 3.38 -16.76
N ASP A 90 -1.03 3.82 -17.29
CA ASP A 90 -1.70 5.07 -16.87
C ASP A 90 -2.41 4.88 -15.53
N LEU A 91 -1.62 4.74 -14.47
CA LEU A 91 -2.02 4.45 -13.10
C LEU A 91 -1.24 5.32 -12.10
N GLN A 92 -1.77 5.39 -10.88
CA GLN A 92 -1.09 5.90 -9.69
C GLN A 92 -0.87 4.77 -8.67
N ASP A 93 0.02 5.00 -7.72
CA ASP A 93 0.22 4.21 -6.49
C ASP A 93 0.26 2.68 -6.75
N PRO A 94 1.26 2.19 -7.51
CA PRO A 94 1.36 0.79 -7.91
C PRO A 94 1.54 -0.15 -6.73
N PHE A 95 1.06 -1.38 -6.90
CA PHE A 95 1.27 -2.49 -5.99
C PHE A 95 1.30 -3.80 -6.76
N PHE A 96 1.82 -4.85 -6.14
CA PHE A 96 1.84 -6.19 -6.74
C PHE A 96 1.43 -7.26 -5.73
N SER A 97 1.10 -8.44 -6.23
CA SER A 97 1.03 -9.69 -5.47
C SER A 97 1.25 -10.88 -6.40
N ARG A 98 1.37 -12.08 -5.84
CA ARG A 98 1.41 -13.34 -6.61
C ARG A 98 0.23 -14.20 -6.19
N ILE A 99 -0.55 -14.64 -7.17
CA ILE A 99 -1.77 -15.43 -6.94
C ILE A 99 -1.86 -16.51 -8.03
N GLY A 100 -1.92 -17.78 -7.63
CA GLY A 100 -2.00 -18.91 -8.55
C GLY A 100 -0.79 -19.01 -9.49
N GLY A 101 0.38 -18.53 -9.04
CA GLY A 101 1.59 -18.43 -9.85
C GLY A 101 1.61 -17.30 -10.88
N GLU A 102 0.55 -16.50 -10.99
CA GLU A 102 0.53 -15.29 -11.82
C GLU A 102 1.00 -14.07 -11.03
N LEU A 103 1.73 -13.17 -11.70
CA LEU A 103 2.00 -11.83 -11.20
C LEU A 103 0.73 -10.99 -11.35
N ILE A 104 0.30 -10.39 -10.26
CA ILE A 104 -0.78 -9.41 -10.23
C ILE A 104 -0.15 -8.04 -10.02
N VAL A 105 -0.48 -7.07 -10.87
CA VAL A 105 -0.12 -5.67 -10.69
C VAL A 105 -1.39 -4.83 -10.68
N GLY A 106 -1.49 -3.90 -9.75
CA GLY A 106 -2.58 -2.96 -9.72
C GLY A 106 -2.12 -1.54 -9.44
N GLY A 107 -3.08 -0.62 -9.57
CA GLY A 107 -2.89 0.79 -9.31
C GLY A 107 -4.21 1.54 -9.49
N VAL A 108 -4.20 2.84 -9.18
CA VAL A 108 -5.37 3.70 -9.28
C VAL A 108 -5.43 4.31 -10.68
N GLN A 109 -6.49 4.00 -11.43
CA GLN A 109 -6.80 4.66 -12.69
C GLN A 109 -7.65 5.90 -12.42
N ILE A 110 -7.20 7.06 -12.91
CA ILE A 110 -8.04 8.27 -13.04
C ILE A 110 -8.72 8.31 -14.41
N PHE A 111 -9.95 8.80 -14.48
CA PHE A 111 -10.72 8.93 -15.72
C PHE A 111 -11.77 10.04 -15.58
N PRO A 112 -12.32 10.60 -16.68
CA PRO A 112 -13.37 11.59 -16.60
C PRO A 112 -14.58 11.08 -15.79
N HIS A 113 -15.10 11.91 -14.89
CA HIS A 113 -16.26 11.56 -14.07
C HIS A 113 -17.47 11.28 -14.99
N PRO A 114 -18.17 10.15 -14.81
CA PRO A 114 -19.18 9.69 -15.77
C PRO A 114 -20.37 10.64 -15.90
N THR A 115 -20.66 11.41 -14.85
CA THR A 115 -21.84 12.30 -14.79
C THR A 115 -21.52 13.77 -14.47
N ILE A 116 -20.27 14.11 -14.16
CA ILE A 116 -19.89 15.49 -13.76
C ILE A 116 -18.82 15.98 -14.72
N VAL A 117 -19.23 16.79 -15.68
CA VAL A 117 -18.36 17.30 -16.75
C VAL A 117 -17.17 18.07 -16.14
N GLY A 118 -15.97 17.74 -16.61
CA GLY A 118 -14.73 18.40 -16.18
C GLY A 118 -14.16 17.91 -14.84
N GLN A 119 -14.82 16.98 -14.14
CA GLN A 119 -14.25 16.32 -12.97
C GLN A 119 -13.61 14.98 -13.34
N LEU A 120 -12.68 14.50 -12.52
CA LEU A 120 -12.13 13.17 -12.60
C LEU A 120 -12.79 12.26 -11.56
N SER A 121 -13.00 11.00 -11.94
CA SER A 121 -13.27 9.89 -11.04
C SER A 121 -12.06 8.96 -11.01
N TRP A 122 -12.03 8.04 -10.06
CA TRP A 122 -10.94 7.09 -9.89
C TRP A 122 -11.46 5.70 -9.54
N ARG A 123 -10.64 4.68 -9.80
CA ARG A 123 -10.87 3.30 -9.35
C ARG A 123 -9.56 2.53 -9.36
N THR A 124 -9.46 1.51 -8.51
CA THR A 124 -8.38 0.53 -8.66
C THR A 124 -8.61 -0.32 -9.91
N VAL A 125 -7.55 -0.64 -10.65
CA VAL A 125 -7.57 -1.63 -11.74
C VAL A 125 -6.46 -2.65 -11.54
N PHE A 126 -6.70 -3.87 -12.02
CA PHE A 126 -5.78 -4.99 -11.87
C PHE A 126 -5.41 -5.60 -13.22
N TYR A 127 -4.13 -5.90 -13.34
CA TYR A 127 -3.49 -6.60 -14.44
C TYR A 127 -2.93 -7.92 -13.90
N LYS A 128 -2.93 -8.96 -14.73
CA LYS A 128 -2.31 -10.24 -14.41
C LYS A 128 -1.52 -10.78 -15.59
N GLY A 129 -0.50 -11.56 -15.31
CA GLY A 129 0.29 -12.27 -16.31
C GLY A 129 1.42 -13.07 -15.69
N LYS A 130 2.12 -13.87 -16.50
CA LYS A 130 3.29 -14.63 -16.04
C LYS A 130 4.50 -13.73 -15.75
N THR A 131 4.61 -12.64 -16.49
CA THR A 131 5.70 -11.65 -16.42
C THR A 131 5.14 -10.26 -16.68
N LEU A 132 5.91 -9.21 -16.38
CA LEU A 132 5.52 -7.82 -16.64
C LEU A 132 5.16 -7.56 -18.11
N SER A 133 5.93 -8.13 -19.04
CA SER A 133 5.71 -7.98 -20.49
C SER A 133 4.44 -8.68 -21.01
N LYS A 134 3.80 -9.51 -20.17
CA LYS A 134 2.57 -10.26 -20.50
C LYS A 134 1.36 -9.84 -19.67
N LEU A 135 1.45 -8.71 -18.95
CA LEU A 135 0.34 -8.19 -18.17
C LEU A 135 -0.89 -7.87 -19.05
N GLN A 136 -2.05 -8.37 -18.63
CA GLN A 136 -3.34 -8.06 -19.21
C GLN A 136 -4.30 -7.61 -18.13
N LYS A 137 -5.03 -6.52 -18.39
CA LYS A 137 -6.07 -6.05 -17.48
C LYS A 137 -7.16 -7.12 -17.36
N PHE A 138 -7.48 -7.54 -16.15
CA PHE A 138 -8.50 -8.57 -15.90
C PHE A 138 -9.63 -8.11 -15.00
N ALA A 139 -9.39 -7.11 -14.12
CA ALA A 139 -10.41 -6.63 -13.20
C ALA A 139 -10.34 -5.12 -12.95
N LYS A 140 -11.43 -4.58 -12.42
CA LYS A 140 -11.54 -3.21 -11.91
C LYS A 140 -12.34 -3.20 -10.62
N GLY A 141 -11.96 -2.31 -9.71
CA GLY A 141 -12.72 -2.03 -8.49
C GLY A 141 -13.88 -1.06 -8.73
N PRO A 142 -14.67 -0.81 -7.67
CA PRO A 142 -15.72 0.21 -7.66
C PRO A 142 -15.17 1.61 -7.95
N GLU A 143 -16.00 2.45 -8.55
CA GLU A 143 -15.69 3.88 -8.71
C GLU A 143 -15.59 4.55 -7.34
N GLY A 144 -14.63 5.46 -7.18
CA GLY A 144 -14.33 6.11 -5.90
C GLY A 144 -13.52 5.25 -4.92
N MET A 145 -13.13 4.01 -5.27
CA MET A 145 -12.41 3.12 -4.36
C MET A 145 -10.95 2.89 -4.77
N LYS A 146 -10.02 3.32 -3.89
CA LYS A 146 -8.59 2.99 -3.90
C LYS A 146 -8.23 2.05 -2.74
N ASP A 147 -6.95 1.70 -2.60
CA ASP A 147 -6.45 0.81 -1.53
C ASP A 147 -7.10 -0.58 -1.52
N LEU A 148 -7.42 -1.11 -2.71
CA LEU A 148 -7.76 -2.53 -2.88
C LEU A 148 -6.49 -3.37 -2.97
N ARG A 149 -6.41 -4.46 -2.21
CA ARG A 149 -5.27 -5.39 -2.23
C ARG A 149 -5.77 -6.84 -2.24
N LEU A 150 -5.00 -7.71 -2.90
CA LEU A 150 -5.32 -9.12 -3.07
C LEU A 150 -4.17 -9.98 -2.52
N ILE A 151 -4.50 -11.11 -1.91
CA ILE A 151 -3.52 -12.10 -1.45
C ILE A 151 -4.02 -13.51 -1.68
N GLU A 152 -3.12 -14.41 -2.10
CA GLU A 152 -3.37 -15.85 -2.08
C GLU A 152 -3.20 -16.39 -0.65
N LEU A 153 -4.21 -17.13 -0.19
CA LEU A 153 -4.22 -17.77 1.12
C LEU A 153 -3.65 -19.18 1.05
N LYS A 154 -3.37 -19.77 2.22
CA LYS A 154 -2.73 -21.10 2.33
C LYS A 154 -3.49 -22.23 1.64
N ASP A 155 -4.81 -22.10 1.55
CA ASP A 155 -5.71 -23.06 0.90
C ASP A 155 -5.93 -22.78 -0.60
N GLY A 156 -5.26 -21.76 -1.16
CA GLY A 156 -5.39 -21.34 -2.56
C GLY A 156 -6.56 -20.38 -2.82
N THR A 157 -7.39 -20.08 -1.82
CA THR A 157 -8.41 -19.03 -1.94
C THR A 157 -7.78 -17.64 -1.97
N VAL A 158 -8.55 -16.62 -2.36
CA VAL A 158 -8.06 -15.25 -2.49
C VAL A 158 -8.71 -14.35 -1.44
N GLY A 159 -7.88 -13.70 -0.62
CA GLY A 159 -8.29 -12.63 0.28
C GLY A 159 -8.32 -11.28 -0.43
N ILE A 160 -9.35 -10.48 -0.13
CA ILE A 160 -9.57 -9.15 -0.69
C ILE A 160 -9.66 -8.15 0.45
N LEU A 161 -8.71 -7.21 0.47
CA LEU A 161 -8.79 -6.00 1.30
C LEU A 161 -9.46 -4.91 0.50
N THR A 162 -10.44 -4.27 1.12
CA THR A 162 -11.23 -3.18 0.52
C THR A 162 -11.11 -1.91 1.33
N ARG A 163 -11.38 -0.76 0.70
CA ARG A 163 -11.37 0.53 1.39
C ARG A 163 -12.48 1.46 0.90
N PRO A 164 -13.77 1.12 1.16
CA PRO A 164 -14.86 2.00 0.83
C PRO A 164 -14.73 3.36 1.51
N GLN A 165 -15.33 4.37 0.88
CA GLN A 165 -15.56 5.71 1.41
C GLN A 165 -17.06 6.03 1.34
N GLY A 166 -17.46 7.18 1.88
CA GLY A 166 -18.85 7.63 1.86
C GLY A 166 -19.72 6.85 2.85
N GLN A 167 -20.94 6.49 2.44
CA GLN A 167 -21.96 5.91 3.33
C GLN A 167 -21.45 4.68 4.11
N LYS A 168 -20.68 3.81 3.47
CA LYS A 168 -20.16 2.59 4.10
C LYS A 168 -18.90 2.85 4.92
N GLY A 169 -17.89 3.50 4.33
CA GLY A 169 -16.56 3.58 4.93
C GLY A 169 -16.16 4.94 5.49
N GLY A 170 -17.07 5.94 5.51
CA GLY A 170 -16.76 7.30 5.96
C GLY A 170 -15.61 7.92 5.16
N LYS A 171 -14.57 8.38 5.86
CA LYS A 171 -13.33 8.87 5.23
C LYS A 171 -12.46 7.77 4.62
N GLY A 172 -12.66 6.52 5.05
CA GLY A 172 -11.96 5.36 4.54
C GLY A 172 -11.70 4.31 5.63
N LYS A 173 -12.42 3.19 5.57
CA LYS A 173 -12.27 2.06 6.51
C LYS A 173 -11.91 0.79 5.75
N ILE A 174 -11.11 -0.08 6.36
CA ILE A 174 -10.69 -1.35 5.76
C ILE A 174 -11.82 -2.37 5.88
N GLY A 175 -12.10 -3.10 4.79
CA GLY A 175 -12.94 -4.30 4.80
C GLY A 175 -12.19 -5.53 4.31
N TRP A 176 -12.73 -6.70 4.61
CA TRP A 176 -12.14 -8.00 4.27
C TRP A 176 -13.20 -8.98 3.78
N ILE A 177 -12.89 -9.71 2.71
CA ILE A 177 -13.68 -10.85 2.23
C ILE A 177 -12.77 -11.85 1.52
N THR A 178 -13.16 -13.11 1.46
CA THR A 178 -12.48 -14.16 0.70
C THR A 178 -13.35 -14.63 -0.47
N ILE A 179 -12.70 -15.03 -1.56
CA ILE A 179 -13.31 -15.64 -2.75
C ILE A 179 -12.54 -16.89 -3.14
N SER A 180 -13.16 -17.81 -3.87
CA SER A 180 -12.52 -19.10 -4.19
C SER A 180 -11.36 -18.95 -5.17
N SER A 181 -11.44 -17.99 -6.10
CA SER A 181 -10.42 -17.72 -7.12
C SER A 181 -10.59 -16.32 -7.72
N LEU A 182 -9.59 -15.87 -8.49
CA LEU A 182 -9.65 -14.56 -9.18
C LEU A 182 -10.83 -14.40 -10.15
N ASP A 183 -11.40 -15.49 -10.64
CA ASP A 183 -12.53 -15.46 -11.58
C ASP A 183 -13.83 -14.97 -10.92
N GLU A 184 -13.93 -15.05 -9.59
CA GLU A 184 -15.06 -14.52 -8.82
C GLU A 184 -14.93 -13.01 -8.56
N LEU A 185 -13.75 -12.41 -8.75
CA LEU A 185 -13.48 -11.02 -8.41
C LEU A 185 -14.40 -10.07 -9.18
N SER A 186 -15.30 -9.40 -8.47
CA SER A 186 -16.28 -8.48 -9.04
C SER A 186 -16.47 -7.23 -8.18
N VAL A 187 -16.96 -6.17 -8.82
CA VAL A 187 -17.32 -4.90 -8.15
C VAL A 187 -18.33 -5.14 -7.03
N ASP A 188 -19.29 -6.05 -7.24
CA ASP A 188 -20.32 -6.36 -6.25
C ASP A 188 -19.74 -7.07 -5.02
N ILE A 189 -18.83 -8.03 -5.20
CA ILE A 189 -18.13 -8.65 -4.07
C ILE A 189 -17.32 -7.61 -3.29
N ILE A 190 -16.57 -6.76 -3.99
CA ILE A 190 -15.76 -5.70 -3.36
C ILE A 190 -16.65 -4.74 -2.56
N ASN A 191 -17.77 -4.30 -3.13
CA ASN A 191 -18.72 -3.41 -2.45
C ASN A 191 -19.39 -4.07 -1.25
N ASN A 192 -19.56 -5.38 -1.25
CA ASN A 192 -20.22 -6.12 -0.17
C ASN A 192 -19.27 -6.63 0.91
N ALA A 193 -17.94 -6.51 0.75
CA ALA A 193 -16.96 -6.93 1.74
C ALA A 193 -17.22 -6.31 3.13
N PRO A 194 -17.43 -7.10 4.20
CA PRO A 194 -17.65 -6.57 5.55
C PRO A 194 -16.48 -5.68 6.02
N LEU A 195 -16.79 -4.64 6.78
CA LEU A 195 -15.75 -3.80 7.38
C LEU A 195 -15.07 -4.51 8.56
N LEU A 196 -13.81 -4.17 8.79
CA LEU A 196 -13.12 -4.44 10.04
C LEU A 196 -13.61 -3.42 11.09
N GLU A 197 -14.74 -3.73 11.71
CA GLU A 197 -15.46 -2.82 12.60
C GLU A 197 -14.62 -2.36 13.80
N ASN A 198 -14.75 -1.08 14.17
CA ASN A 198 -14.05 -0.46 15.30
C ASN A 198 -12.51 -0.54 15.22
N GLN A 199 -11.95 -0.46 14.01
CA GLN A 199 -10.51 -0.29 13.81
C GLN A 199 -10.11 1.20 13.74
N PHE A 200 -10.96 2.03 13.12
CA PHE A 200 -10.75 3.47 12.92
C PHE A 200 -11.90 4.27 13.55
N ILE A 201 -11.61 5.48 14.03
CA ILE A 201 -12.63 6.49 14.35
C ILE A 201 -13.14 7.17 13.07
N ASP A 202 -14.22 7.95 13.14
CA ASP A 202 -14.84 8.54 11.95
C ASP A 202 -14.05 9.74 11.38
N GLU A 203 -13.25 10.39 12.23
CA GLU A 203 -12.43 11.56 11.88
C GLU A 203 -11.14 11.17 11.15
N GLU A 204 -10.69 9.92 11.32
CA GLU A 204 -9.46 9.37 10.76
C GLU A 204 -9.77 8.30 9.71
N TRP A 205 -8.77 7.92 8.92
CA TRP A 205 -8.94 6.90 7.88
C TRP A 205 -7.71 6.03 7.76
N GLY A 206 -7.89 4.87 7.13
CA GLY A 206 -6.78 3.99 6.81
C GLY A 206 -7.03 3.17 5.55
N GLY A 207 -6.03 2.37 5.21
CA GLY A 207 -6.06 1.49 4.05
C GLY A 207 -4.96 0.45 4.12
N ALA A 208 -5.15 -0.67 3.44
CA ALA A 208 -4.11 -1.67 3.28
C ALA A 208 -3.22 -1.29 2.09
N ASN A 209 -1.90 -1.43 2.29
CA ASN A 209 -0.87 -1.19 1.29
C ASN A 209 -0.28 -2.49 0.78
N GLU A 210 -0.07 -3.49 1.65
CA GLU A 210 0.46 -4.79 1.26
C GLU A 210 0.07 -5.88 2.29
N PRO A 211 -0.61 -6.96 1.87
CA PRO A 211 -0.83 -8.14 2.70
C PRO A 211 0.34 -9.14 2.60
N HIS A 212 0.66 -9.79 3.71
CA HIS A 212 1.68 -10.84 3.85
C HIS A 212 1.05 -12.11 4.42
N LEU A 213 1.18 -13.24 3.73
CA LEU A 213 0.75 -14.52 4.28
C LEU A 213 1.81 -14.98 5.28
N LEU A 214 1.40 -15.13 6.54
CA LEU A 214 2.29 -15.50 7.63
C LEU A 214 2.38 -17.03 7.77
N THR A 215 3.46 -17.51 8.39
CA THR A 215 3.76 -18.95 8.49
C THR A 215 2.66 -19.77 9.19
N ASN A 216 1.93 -19.15 10.13
CA ASN A 216 0.81 -19.75 10.84
C ASN A 216 -0.55 -19.60 10.13
N GLY A 217 -0.58 -19.05 8.91
CA GLY A 217 -1.79 -18.86 8.11
C GLY A 217 -2.58 -17.59 8.42
N LEU A 218 -2.11 -16.76 9.37
CA LEU A 218 -2.62 -15.39 9.50
C LEU A 218 -2.17 -14.53 8.32
N VAL A 219 -2.84 -13.41 8.11
CA VAL A 219 -2.46 -12.39 7.14
C VAL A 219 -1.95 -11.17 7.89
N GLY A 220 -0.67 -10.86 7.74
CA GLY A 220 -0.06 -9.61 8.20
C GLY A 220 -0.43 -8.49 7.24
N ILE A 221 -1.04 -7.42 7.73
CA ILE A 221 -1.46 -6.29 6.92
C ILE A 221 -0.49 -5.14 7.16
N LEU A 222 0.27 -4.75 6.14
CA LEU A 222 0.92 -3.45 6.07
C LEU A 222 -0.08 -2.46 5.48
N GLY A 223 -0.23 -1.32 6.11
CA GLY A 223 -1.14 -0.28 5.68
C GLY A 223 -0.69 1.11 6.10
N HIS A 224 -1.66 2.03 6.07
CA HIS A 224 -1.53 3.36 6.62
C HIS A 224 -2.74 3.67 7.51
N ILE A 225 -2.50 4.52 8.51
CA ILE A 225 -3.53 5.31 9.18
C ILE A 225 -3.19 6.79 8.98
N ALA A 226 -4.22 7.62 8.87
CA ALA A 226 -4.08 9.02 8.54
C ALA A 226 -5.13 9.90 9.19
N SER A 227 -4.73 11.15 9.43
CA SER A 227 -5.53 12.21 10.03
C SER A 227 -5.20 13.57 9.42
N PHE A 228 -6.02 14.57 9.76
CA PHE A 228 -5.68 15.97 9.54
C PHE A 228 -5.31 16.62 10.89
N ASP A 229 -4.35 17.55 10.90
CA ASP A 229 -4.18 18.47 12.03
C ASP A 229 -5.16 19.65 11.97
N ASP A 230 -5.15 20.48 13.00
CA ASP A 230 -5.98 21.70 13.10
C ASP A 230 -5.72 22.73 12.00
N LYS A 231 -4.58 22.63 11.29
CA LYS A 231 -4.22 23.51 10.17
C LYS A 231 -4.58 22.91 8.81
N GLY A 232 -5.14 21.69 8.79
CA GLY A 232 -5.49 20.96 7.56
C GLY A 232 -4.32 20.25 6.91
N ASN A 233 -3.17 20.12 7.58
CA ASN A 233 -2.06 19.30 7.09
C ASN A 233 -2.41 17.82 7.23
N ARG A 234 -1.91 17.01 6.30
CA ARG A 234 -2.12 15.57 6.30
C ARG A 234 -0.99 14.87 7.03
N HIS A 235 -1.40 13.89 7.82
CA HIS A 235 -0.50 12.99 8.53
C HIS A 235 -0.77 11.58 8.06
N TYR A 236 0.26 10.87 7.58
CA TYR A 236 0.14 9.47 7.15
C TYR A 236 1.25 8.64 7.79
N TYR A 237 0.85 7.60 8.52
CA TYR A 237 1.76 6.73 9.24
C TYR A 237 1.62 5.28 8.79
N PRO A 238 2.72 4.63 8.37
CA PRO A 238 2.76 3.19 8.15
C PRO A 238 2.37 2.44 9.41
N MET A 239 1.39 1.55 9.27
CA MET A 239 0.89 0.73 10.37
C MET A 239 0.82 -0.74 9.96
N VAL A 240 0.81 -1.60 10.98
CA VAL A 240 0.60 -3.04 10.81
C VAL A 240 -0.47 -3.58 11.75
N PHE A 241 -1.12 -4.66 11.35
CA PHE A 241 -1.89 -5.55 12.22
C PHE A 241 -1.96 -6.96 11.61
N ALA A 242 -2.40 -7.94 12.39
CA ALA A 242 -2.66 -9.29 11.88
C ALA A 242 -4.16 -9.56 11.74
N LEU A 243 -4.54 -10.29 10.72
CA LEU A 243 -5.91 -10.73 10.42
C LEU A 243 -5.94 -12.26 10.31
N ASN A 244 -6.93 -12.88 10.95
CA ASN A 244 -7.22 -14.30 10.79
C ASN A 244 -8.23 -14.45 9.63
N PRO A 245 -7.84 -15.10 8.51
CA PRO A 245 -8.68 -15.14 7.31
C PRO A 245 -9.94 -16.00 7.48
N GLU A 246 -9.94 -16.97 8.40
CA GLU A 246 -11.08 -17.87 8.65
C GLU A 246 -12.19 -17.22 9.49
N THR A 247 -11.79 -16.38 10.45
CA THR A 247 -12.70 -15.80 11.45
C THR A 247 -12.95 -14.31 11.26
N SER A 248 -12.20 -13.67 10.36
CA SER A 248 -12.10 -12.21 10.20
C SER A 248 -11.71 -11.47 11.48
N ALA A 249 -11.20 -12.16 12.50
CA ALA A 249 -10.67 -11.53 13.71
C ALA A 249 -9.35 -10.85 13.40
N PHE A 250 -9.12 -9.67 13.97
CA PHE A 250 -7.88 -8.92 13.74
C PHE A 250 -7.31 -8.36 15.05
N SER A 251 -6.00 -8.10 15.03
CA SER A 251 -5.29 -7.51 16.17
C SER A 251 -5.45 -5.99 16.23
N LYS A 252 -5.02 -5.40 17.34
CA LYS A 252 -4.72 -3.96 17.39
C LYS A 252 -3.67 -3.58 16.33
N MET A 253 -3.76 -2.35 15.85
CA MET A 253 -2.77 -1.73 14.98
C MET A 253 -1.55 -1.27 15.78
N LYS A 254 -0.42 -1.17 15.10
CA LYS A 254 0.82 -0.58 15.60
C LYS A 254 1.45 0.26 14.50
N LEU A 255 1.97 1.44 14.81
CA LEU A 255 2.84 2.16 13.86
C LEU A 255 4.19 1.48 13.78
N ILE A 256 4.79 1.53 12.60
CA ILE A 256 6.13 0.99 12.36
C ILE A 256 7.13 2.07 11.96
N ALA A 257 6.65 3.25 11.54
CA ALA A 257 7.48 4.40 11.21
C ALA A 257 6.65 5.69 11.22
N THR A 258 7.34 6.82 11.31
CA THR A 258 6.85 8.18 11.07
C THR A 258 7.82 8.92 10.17
N ARG A 259 7.44 10.10 9.67
CA ARG A 259 8.24 10.85 8.68
C ARG A 259 9.66 11.15 9.13
N ASN A 260 9.89 11.38 10.42
CA ASN A 260 11.19 11.82 10.95
C ASN A 260 12.22 10.68 11.07
N GLN A 261 11.86 9.43 10.80
CA GLN A 261 12.84 8.35 10.65
C GLN A 261 13.42 8.22 9.23
N PHE A 262 12.82 8.90 8.25
CA PHE A 262 13.32 8.98 6.88
C PHE A 262 14.24 10.18 6.71
N LEU A 263 15.06 10.20 5.65
CA LEU A 263 15.89 11.36 5.30
C LEU A 263 15.01 12.60 5.03
N PRO A 264 15.52 13.81 5.32
CA PRO A 264 14.85 15.04 4.92
C PRO A 264 14.79 15.13 3.39
N GLY A 265 13.73 15.76 2.87
CA GLY A 265 13.49 15.85 1.45
C GLY A 265 12.35 16.82 1.11
N PRO A 266 12.09 17.06 -0.19
CA PRO A 266 11.01 17.92 -0.62
C PRO A 266 9.64 17.30 -0.30
N SER A 267 8.61 18.14 -0.31
CA SER A 267 7.22 17.71 -0.37
C SER A 267 6.58 18.24 -1.65
N LYS A 268 5.59 17.50 -2.19
CA LYS A 268 4.81 17.95 -3.35
C LYS A 268 4.03 19.22 -3.04
N ARG A 269 3.50 19.31 -1.82
CA ARG A 269 2.77 20.47 -1.28
C ARG A 269 3.08 20.67 0.20
N PRO A 270 2.84 21.87 0.76
CA PRO A 270 3.04 22.13 2.19
C PRO A 270 2.22 21.22 3.10
N ASP A 271 1.02 20.81 2.69
CA ASP A 271 0.13 19.94 3.49
C ASP A 271 0.60 18.48 3.57
N LEU A 272 1.66 18.10 2.85
CA LEU A 272 2.12 16.72 2.70
C LEU A 272 3.47 16.44 3.37
N VAL A 273 3.98 17.37 4.18
CA VAL A 273 5.30 17.23 4.82
C VAL A 273 5.38 15.98 5.70
N ASP A 274 4.32 15.67 6.47
CA ASP A 274 4.26 14.51 7.38
C ASP A 274 3.52 13.30 6.76
N VAL A 275 3.75 13.05 5.47
CA VAL A 275 3.15 11.94 4.73
C VAL A 275 4.18 10.86 4.42
N VAL A 276 3.94 9.66 4.92
CA VAL A 276 4.67 8.44 4.54
C VAL A 276 3.65 7.42 4.02
N PHE A 277 3.73 7.11 2.73
CA PHE A 277 2.87 6.11 2.08
C PHE A 277 3.65 4.82 1.89
N SER A 278 3.29 3.77 2.64
CA SER A 278 3.98 2.48 2.60
C SER A 278 3.78 1.78 1.25
N GLY A 279 4.89 1.36 0.65
CA GLY A 279 4.98 0.72 -0.65
C GLY A 279 5.10 -0.80 -0.58
N GLY A 280 5.75 -1.29 0.48
CA GLY A 280 5.86 -2.70 0.80
C GLY A 280 7.01 -3.01 1.76
N LEU A 281 7.13 -4.27 2.16
CA LEU A 281 8.13 -4.79 3.07
C LEU A 281 8.93 -5.94 2.44
N ILE A 282 10.25 -5.90 2.59
CA ILE A 282 11.12 -7.05 2.36
C ILE A 282 11.57 -7.60 3.71
N ARG A 283 10.93 -8.69 4.16
CA ARG A 283 11.26 -9.39 5.41
C ARG A 283 12.57 -10.18 5.22
N LYS A 284 13.49 -10.08 6.18
CA LYS A 284 14.82 -10.70 6.14
C LYS A 284 14.93 -11.84 7.15
N SER A 285 15.82 -12.79 6.88
CA SER A 285 16.03 -13.97 7.74
C SER A 285 16.66 -13.65 9.11
N ASP A 286 17.25 -12.47 9.26
CA ASP A 286 17.85 -12.00 10.52
C ASP A 286 16.81 -11.38 11.49
N GLY A 287 15.52 -11.40 11.13
CA GLY A 287 14.44 -10.84 11.93
C GLY A 287 14.24 -9.34 11.73
N SER A 288 14.93 -8.71 10.77
CA SER A 288 14.66 -7.35 10.32
C SER A 288 13.81 -7.33 9.03
N ALA A 289 13.37 -6.16 8.60
CA ALA A 289 12.70 -5.94 7.33
C ALA A 289 13.08 -4.56 6.76
N ASP A 290 13.11 -4.43 5.44
CA ASP A 290 13.19 -3.12 4.79
C ASP A 290 11.78 -2.65 4.41
N LEU A 291 11.39 -1.47 4.91
CA LEU A 291 10.16 -0.78 4.54
C LEU A 291 10.46 0.20 3.42
N TYR A 292 9.83 -0.01 2.26
CA TYR A 292 9.87 0.89 1.11
C TYR A 292 8.68 1.83 1.18
N ALA A 293 8.88 3.13 0.97
CA ALA A 293 7.82 4.11 1.10
C ALA A 293 7.98 5.29 0.13
N GLY A 294 6.84 5.80 -0.32
CA GLY A 294 6.74 7.15 -0.87
C GLY A 294 6.76 8.18 0.25
N ILE A 295 7.53 9.25 0.06
CA ILE A 295 7.76 10.29 1.06
C ILE A 295 7.24 11.61 0.50
N SER A 296 6.24 12.17 1.19
CA SER A 296 5.69 13.50 0.93
C SER A 296 5.24 13.74 -0.52
N ASP A 297 4.79 12.67 -1.20
CA ASP A 297 4.44 12.63 -2.62
C ASP A 297 5.49 13.19 -3.58
N ALA A 298 6.78 13.12 -3.22
CA ALA A 298 7.86 13.75 -4.00
C ALA A 298 9.08 12.86 -4.22
N GLU A 299 9.33 11.89 -3.35
CA GLU A 299 10.45 10.96 -3.51
C GLU A 299 10.11 9.59 -2.89
N ALA A 300 11.00 8.62 -3.09
CA ALA A 300 10.92 7.33 -2.41
C ALA A 300 12.17 7.05 -1.60
N GLN A 301 11.97 6.37 -0.47
CA GLN A 301 13.04 5.98 0.44
C GLN A 301 12.77 4.58 0.99
N LYS A 302 13.79 3.98 1.57
CA LYS A 302 13.66 2.79 2.41
C LYS A 302 14.29 3.04 3.79
N ILE A 303 13.79 2.33 4.79
CA ILE A 303 14.37 2.23 6.13
C ILE A 303 14.40 0.77 6.55
N THR A 304 15.35 0.38 7.40
CA THR A 304 15.33 -0.92 8.06
C THR A 304 14.58 -0.84 9.39
N ILE A 305 13.72 -1.81 9.65
CA ILE A 305 12.96 -1.98 10.89
C ILE A 305 13.13 -3.41 11.41
N MET A 306 12.77 -3.66 12.67
CA MET A 306 12.53 -5.04 13.11
C MET A 306 11.31 -5.60 12.39
N ASP A 307 11.32 -6.88 12.00
CA ASP A 307 10.21 -7.50 11.28
C ASP A 307 8.90 -7.32 12.07
N PRO A 308 7.96 -6.53 11.54
CA PRO A 308 6.78 -6.14 12.29
C PRO A 308 5.78 -7.30 12.45
N PHE A 309 5.93 -8.37 11.66
CA PHE A 309 5.02 -9.51 11.68
C PHE A 309 5.50 -10.70 12.49
N LEU A 310 6.79 -10.76 12.84
CA LEU A 310 7.38 -11.90 13.55
C LEU A 310 6.65 -12.21 14.87
N SER A 311 6.17 -11.18 15.58
CA SER A 311 5.40 -11.36 16.83
C SER A 311 4.03 -12.00 16.65
N TYR A 312 3.47 -12.00 15.43
CA TYR A 312 2.19 -12.64 15.12
C TYR A 312 2.33 -14.08 14.62
N GLU A 313 3.55 -14.51 14.30
CA GLU A 313 3.86 -15.86 13.82
C GLU A 313 4.16 -16.86 14.93
N GLN A 314 4.26 -16.39 16.17
CA GLN A 314 4.52 -17.18 17.37
C GLN A 314 3.28 -17.95 17.84
#